data_AF-A0AA88XCF3-F1
#
_entry.id   AF-A0AA88XCF3-F1
#
_cell.length_a   1.000
_cell.length_b   1.000
_cell.length_c   1.000
_cell.angle_alpha   90.00
_cell.angle_beta   90.00
_cell.angle_gamma   90.00
#
_symmetry.space_group_name_H-M   'P 1'
#
loop_
_entity.id
_entity.type
_entity.pdbx_description
1 polymer ?
#
loop_
_entity_poly.entity_id
_entity_poly.type
_entity_poly.pdbx_seq_one_letter_code
_entity_poly.pdbx_strand_id
1 'polypeptide(L)'
;MRGAEFAVLVLVLGVAATTAFGVNVTYDHRALVIDGKRRVLVSGSIHYPRSTPEMWPDLIQKSKDGGLDVIETYVFWNLHEPVRNQFDFEGRKDLVKFVKLVGEAGLYAHIRIGPNVCAEWNYGGFPLWLHFVPGIEFRTNNEPFKAEMKRFMVKIVDMLKQENLYASQGGPIILSQIENEYGNIDSAYGSAAKTYINWAATMATSLDTGVPWVMCQQSEAPDPIINTCNGFYCDQFTPNSDKKPKMWTENWTGWFLSFGGAVPYRPVEDIAFAVARFYQRGGTFQNYYMYHGGTNFGRTTGGPFIATSYDYDPPLDEYGLVNQPKWGHLKDVHKAIKLCEEAMVATDPTISSLGSNLEASVYKTESGLCAAFLANVGTQSDATVNFNGNSYHLPAWSVSILPDCKNVVLNPAKVCLSSVEFILIYDQTTSFFKKVKCNNSS
;
A
#
# COMPACT_ATOMS: atom_id res chain seq x y z
N MET A 1 35.13 -52.21 -39.34
CA MET A 1 34.77 -50.80 -39.11
C MET A 1 33.28 -50.72 -38.82
N ARG A 2 32.91 -50.70 -37.53
CA ARG A 2 31.56 -50.43 -37.05
C ARG A 2 31.73 -49.42 -35.93
N GLY A 3 31.37 -48.16 -36.18
CA GLY A 3 31.42 -47.09 -35.20
C GLY A 3 30.23 -47.22 -34.25
N ALA A 4 30.52 -47.25 -32.95
CA ALA A 4 29.50 -47.13 -31.91
C ALA A 4 29.38 -45.65 -31.53
N GLU A 5 28.22 -45.06 -31.80
CA GLU A 5 27.88 -43.71 -31.34
C GLU A 5 27.42 -43.79 -29.87
N PHE A 6 28.13 -43.12 -28.98
CA PHE A 6 27.72 -42.90 -27.60
C PHE A 6 26.82 -41.66 -27.54
N ALA A 7 25.53 -41.86 -27.28
CA ALA A 7 24.61 -40.77 -26.93
C ALA A 7 24.81 -40.39 -25.45
N VAL A 8 25.34 -39.19 -25.21
CA VAL A 8 25.44 -38.60 -23.86
C VAL A 8 24.11 -37.92 -23.53
N LEU A 9 23.37 -38.50 -22.60
CA LEU A 9 22.15 -37.91 -22.04
C LEU A 9 22.55 -36.85 -21.01
N VAL A 10 22.47 -35.57 -21.37
CA VAL A 10 22.68 -34.46 -20.43
C VAL A 10 21.38 -34.24 -19.65
N LEU A 11 21.35 -34.73 -18.41
CA LEU A 11 20.27 -34.48 -17.47
C LEU A 11 20.41 -33.05 -16.92
N VAL A 12 19.62 -32.11 -17.42
CA VAL A 12 19.54 -30.76 -16.84
C VAL A 12 18.66 -30.84 -15.60
N LEU A 13 19.27 -31.02 -14.43
CA LEU A 13 18.64 -30.82 -13.14
C LEU A 13 18.38 -29.31 -12.95
N GLY A 14 17.17 -28.87 -13.27
CA GLY A 14 16.68 -27.56 -12.87
C GLY A 14 16.53 -27.52 -11.35
N VAL A 15 17.51 -26.93 -10.67
CA VAL A 15 17.38 -26.59 -9.26
C VAL A 15 16.43 -25.39 -9.17
N ALA A 16 15.14 -25.66 -8.96
CA ALA A 16 14.24 -24.66 -8.40
C ALA A 16 14.70 -24.44 -6.95
N ALA A 17 15.58 -23.47 -6.75
CA ALA A 17 15.95 -23.02 -5.42
C ALA A 17 14.74 -22.29 -4.81
N THR A 18 13.84 -23.03 -4.16
CA THR A 18 12.92 -22.46 -3.18
C THR A 18 13.75 -22.08 -1.97
N THR A 19 14.37 -20.90 -2.02
CA THR A 19 15.03 -20.33 -0.84
C THR A 19 13.94 -19.86 0.12
N ALA A 20 13.43 -20.78 0.94
CA ALA A 20 12.68 -20.43 2.14
C ALA A 20 13.70 -20.00 3.20
N PHE A 21 14.15 -18.75 3.10
CA PHE A 21 14.77 -18.08 4.24
C PHE A 21 13.64 -17.46 5.04
N GLY A 22 13.47 -17.86 6.30
CA GLY A 22 12.58 -17.14 7.22
C GLY A 22 13.02 -15.69 7.26
N VAL A 23 12.14 -14.80 6.82
CA VAL A 23 12.41 -13.37 6.71
C VAL A 23 12.11 -12.73 8.06
N ASN A 24 13.13 -12.17 8.70
CA ASN A 24 12.92 -11.45 9.97
C ASN A 24 12.42 -10.04 9.66
N VAL A 25 11.23 -9.69 10.17
CA VAL A 25 10.65 -8.35 10.01
C VAL A 25 10.57 -7.65 11.36
N THR A 26 11.33 -6.57 11.49
CA THR A 26 11.30 -5.69 12.65
C THR A 26 11.15 -4.25 12.18
N TYR A 27 11.31 -3.28 13.09
CA TYR A 27 11.31 -1.86 12.75
C TYR A 27 12.19 -1.09 13.71
N ASP A 28 12.57 0.12 13.30
CA ASP A 28 13.16 1.12 14.17
C ASP A 28 12.57 2.50 13.86
N HIS A 29 13.15 3.56 14.42
CA HIS A 29 12.71 4.94 14.22
C HIS A 29 12.61 5.33 12.74
N ARG A 30 13.40 4.71 11.86
CA ARG A 30 13.50 5.13 10.47
C ARG A 30 12.56 4.36 9.58
N ALA A 31 12.59 3.02 9.63
CA ALA A 31 11.88 2.19 8.67
C ALA A 31 11.50 0.80 9.22
N LEU A 32 10.71 0.06 8.44
CA LEU A 32 10.66 -1.39 8.56
C LEU A 32 12.02 -1.97 8.16
N VAL A 33 12.45 -2.98 8.91
CA VAL A 33 13.71 -3.72 8.71
C VAL A 33 13.34 -5.13 8.29
N ILE A 34 13.65 -5.47 7.04
CA ILE A 34 13.37 -6.77 6.44
C ILE A 34 14.72 -7.43 6.16
N ASP A 35 15.00 -8.57 6.81
CA ASP A 35 16.29 -9.26 6.76
C ASP A 35 17.48 -8.37 7.11
N GLY A 36 17.31 -7.59 8.19
CA GLY A 36 18.35 -6.67 8.68
C GLY A 36 18.55 -5.43 7.81
N LYS A 37 17.77 -5.26 6.74
CA LYS A 37 17.84 -4.10 5.84
C LYS A 37 16.60 -3.22 6.02
N ARG A 38 16.82 -1.96 6.38
CA ARG A 38 15.78 -0.94 6.30
C ARG A 38 15.30 -0.78 4.87
N ARG A 39 14.00 -0.57 4.66
CA ARG A 39 13.39 -0.44 3.33
C ARG A 39 12.52 0.80 3.23
N VAL A 40 12.55 1.44 2.05
CA VAL A 40 11.52 2.40 1.64
C VAL A 40 10.52 1.63 0.79
N LEU A 41 9.31 1.45 1.30
CA LEU A 41 8.29 0.58 0.70
C LEU A 41 7.18 1.40 0.04
N VAL A 42 6.84 0.99 -1.18
CA VAL A 42 5.65 1.45 -1.92
C VAL A 42 4.63 0.31 -1.93
N SER A 43 3.42 0.61 -1.50
CA SER A 43 2.32 -0.35 -1.33
C SER A 43 1.08 0.09 -2.11
N GLY A 44 0.20 -0.86 -2.42
CA GLY A 44 -1.08 -0.57 -3.05
C GLY A 44 -2.16 -1.55 -2.62
N SER A 45 -3.36 -1.02 -2.34
CA SER A 45 -4.50 -1.83 -1.94
C SER A 45 -5.15 -2.52 -3.13
N ILE A 46 -5.34 -3.83 -3.00
CA ILE A 46 -6.15 -4.68 -3.89
C ILE A 46 -7.00 -5.58 -3.00
N HIS A 47 -8.31 -5.36 -2.97
CA HIS A 47 -9.20 -6.20 -2.18
C HIS A 47 -9.58 -7.45 -2.97
N TYR A 48 -9.07 -8.61 -2.54
CA TYR A 48 -9.28 -9.88 -3.23
C TYR A 48 -10.75 -10.17 -3.63
N PRO A 49 -11.79 -9.84 -2.83
CA PRO A 49 -13.17 -10.12 -3.23
C PRO A 49 -13.80 -9.10 -4.19
N ARG A 50 -13.11 -8.00 -4.51
CA ARG A 50 -13.55 -6.98 -5.47
C ARG A 50 -13.06 -7.26 -6.90
N SER A 51 -12.34 -8.35 -7.11
CA SER A 51 -11.98 -8.90 -8.41
C SER A 51 -12.13 -10.43 -8.39
N THR A 52 -11.92 -11.10 -9.52
CA THR A 52 -12.01 -12.58 -9.58
C THR A 52 -10.65 -13.25 -9.43
N PRO A 53 -10.59 -14.53 -9.06
CA PRO A 53 -9.33 -15.29 -9.01
C PRO A 53 -8.55 -15.31 -10.33
N GLU A 54 -9.24 -15.17 -11.45
CA GLU A 54 -8.64 -15.11 -12.79
C GLU A 54 -8.00 -13.74 -13.06
N MET A 55 -8.49 -12.67 -12.44
CA MET A 55 -7.92 -11.33 -12.55
C MET A 55 -6.69 -11.14 -11.66
N TRP A 56 -6.62 -11.81 -10.50
CA TRP A 56 -5.58 -11.56 -9.50
C TRP A 56 -4.14 -11.62 -10.06
N PRO A 57 -3.72 -12.64 -10.84
CA PRO A 57 -2.35 -12.68 -11.35
C PRO A 57 -1.99 -11.46 -12.21
N ASP A 58 -2.90 -11.01 -13.07
CA ASP A 58 -2.68 -9.86 -13.95
C ASP A 58 -2.66 -8.53 -13.16
N LEU A 59 -3.57 -8.35 -12.20
CA LEU A 59 -3.60 -7.19 -11.31
C LEU A 59 -2.32 -7.08 -10.46
N ILE A 60 -1.86 -8.20 -9.89
CA ILE A 60 -0.62 -8.29 -9.11
C ILE A 60 0.59 -8.02 -10.01
N GLN A 61 0.63 -8.56 -11.23
CA GLN A 61 1.73 -8.32 -12.16
C GLN A 61 1.81 -6.86 -12.60
N LYS A 62 0.68 -6.23 -12.96
CA LYS A 62 0.63 -4.80 -13.30
C LYS A 62 1.03 -3.90 -12.13
N SER A 63 0.76 -4.34 -10.91
CA SER A 63 1.17 -3.68 -9.67
C SER A 63 2.68 -3.74 -9.45
N LYS A 64 3.27 -4.93 -9.63
CA LYS A 64 4.72 -5.11 -9.63
C LYS A 64 5.40 -4.28 -10.72
N ASP A 65 4.87 -4.33 -11.94
CA ASP A 65 5.39 -3.56 -13.08
C ASP A 65 5.23 -2.05 -12.86
N GLY A 66 4.24 -1.65 -12.06
CA GLY A 66 4.02 -0.29 -11.58
C GLY A 66 5.01 0.16 -10.50
N GLY A 67 5.84 -0.75 -9.97
CA GLY A 67 6.87 -0.44 -8.98
C GLY A 67 6.42 -0.60 -7.53
N LEU A 68 5.32 -1.31 -7.25
CA LEU A 68 4.97 -1.66 -5.88
C LEU A 68 5.93 -2.71 -5.32
N ASP A 69 6.21 -2.62 -4.02
CA ASP A 69 6.89 -3.66 -3.23
C ASP A 69 5.89 -4.51 -2.43
N VAL A 70 4.72 -3.95 -2.09
CA VAL A 70 3.74 -4.55 -1.18
C VAL A 70 2.32 -4.47 -1.76
N ILE A 71 1.54 -5.54 -1.60
CA ILE A 71 0.08 -5.51 -1.79
C ILE A 71 -0.59 -5.46 -0.42
N GLU A 72 -1.48 -4.50 -0.23
CA GLU A 72 -2.30 -4.37 0.96
C GLU A 72 -3.72 -4.91 0.69
N THR A 73 -4.31 -5.61 1.66
CA THR A 73 -5.73 -5.97 1.60
C THR A 73 -6.35 -6.04 2.99
N TYR A 74 -7.60 -5.61 3.10
CA TYR A 74 -8.46 -5.97 4.22
C TYR A 74 -8.86 -7.44 4.20
N VAL A 75 -9.29 -7.98 5.35
CA VAL A 75 -9.99 -9.27 5.46
C VAL A 75 -11.46 -9.04 5.82
N PHE A 76 -12.38 -9.58 5.03
CA PHE A 76 -13.81 -9.26 5.13
C PHE A 76 -14.58 -10.32 5.94
N TRP A 77 -14.74 -10.10 7.24
CA TRP A 77 -15.33 -11.10 8.15
C TRP A 77 -16.73 -11.55 7.72
N ASN A 78 -17.64 -10.64 7.39
CA ASN A 78 -19.00 -10.97 6.96
C ASN A 78 -19.07 -11.88 5.73
N LEU A 79 -18.07 -11.78 4.85
CA LEU A 79 -17.94 -12.57 3.64
C LEU A 79 -17.44 -13.98 3.97
N HIS A 80 -16.49 -14.06 4.91
CA HIS A 80 -15.91 -15.33 5.34
C HIS A 80 -16.75 -16.09 6.33
N GLU A 81 -17.66 -15.46 7.07
CA GLU A 81 -18.50 -16.11 8.06
C GLU A 81 -19.96 -15.65 7.93
N PRO A 82 -20.64 -15.97 6.81
CA PRO A 82 -22.02 -15.55 6.57
C PRO A 82 -23.00 -16.13 7.60
N VAL A 83 -22.68 -17.32 8.14
CA VAL A 83 -23.38 -17.96 9.26
C VAL A 83 -22.35 -18.23 10.35
N ARG A 84 -22.69 -17.94 11.61
CA ARG A 84 -21.78 -18.12 12.75
C ARG A 84 -21.22 -19.55 12.78
N ASN A 85 -19.90 -19.65 12.87
CA ASN A 85 -19.07 -20.86 12.82
C ASN A 85 -19.05 -21.61 11.48
N GLN A 86 -19.57 -21.03 10.40
CA GLN A 86 -19.49 -21.61 9.05
C GLN A 86 -18.65 -20.70 8.18
N PHE A 87 -17.40 -21.12 7.95
CA PHE A 87 -16.43 -20.33 7.21
C PHE A 87 -16.42 -20.66 5.72
N ASP A 88 -16.25 -19.64 4.89
CA ASP A 88 -16.16 -19.76 3.43
C ASP A 88 -14.94 -18.96 2.92
N PHE A 89 -14.00 -19.70 2.33
CA PHE A 89 -12.78 -19.19 1.69
C PHE A 89 -12.69 -19.66 0.23
N GLU A 90 -13.80 -19.94 -0.43
CA GLU A 90 -13.81 -20.39 -1.82
C GLU A 90 -13.87 -19.24 -2.84
N GLY A 91 -13.40 -19.51 -4.06
CA GLY A 91 -13.48 -18.57 -5.18
C GLY A 91 -12.83 -17.23 -4.87
N ARG A 92 -13.54 -16.11 -5.08
CA ARG A 92 -13.01 -14.76 -4.79
C ARG A 92 -12.82 -14.46 -3.29
N LYS A 93 -13.15 -15.40 -2.41
CA LYS A 93 -12.94 -15.33 -0.96
C LYS A 93 -11.68 -16.08 -0.54
N ASP A 94 -10.95 -16.69 -1.48
CA ASP A 94 -9.73 -17.44 -1.17
C ASP A 94 -8.56 -16.51 -0.86
N LEU A 95 -8.51 -16.06 0.40
CA LEU A 95 -7.45 -15.21 0.94
C LEU A 95 -6.08 -15.89 0.84
N VAL A 96 -6.01 -17.20 1.12
CA VAL A 96 -4.74 -17.95 1.08
C VAL A 96 -4.17 -17.95 -0.33
N LYS A 97 -5.00 -18.29 -1.34
CA LYS A 97 -4.58 -18.26 -2.74
C LYS A 97 -4.15 -16.85 -3.18
N PHE A 98 -4.91 -15.82 -2.81
CA PHE A 98 -4.54 -14.44 -3.15
C PHE A 98 -3.17 -14.07 -2.58
N VAL A 99 -2.91 -14.34 -1.30
CA VAL A 99 -1.62 -14.03 -0.66
C VAL A 99 -0.47 -14.86 -1.25
N LYS A 100 -0.72 -16.13 -1.59
CA LYS A 100 0.27 -16.97 -2.31
C LYS A 100 0.65 -16.35 -3.65
N LEU A 101 -0.32 -15.89 -4.44
CA LEU A 101 -0.06 -15.22 -5.72
C LEU A 101 0.77 -13.93 -5.55
N VAL A 102 0.54 -13.16 -4.49
CA VAL A 102 1.36 -11.99 -4.16
C VAL A 102 2.82 -12.41 -3.90
N GLY A 103 3.03 -13.47 -3.11
CA GLY A 103 4.37 -14.00 -2.84
C GLY A 103 5.05 -14.62 -4.06
N GLU A 104 4.31 -15.35 -4.92
CA GLU A 104 4.81 -15.91 -6.18
C GLU A 104 5.26 -14.82 -7.16
N ALA A 105 4.57 -13.68 -7.16
CA ALA A 105 5.01 -12.50 -7.90
C ALA A 105 6.24 -11.83 -7.29
N GLY A 106 6.71 -12.23 -6.10
CA GLY A 106 7.85 -11.64 -5.41
C GLY A 106 7.54 -10.29 -4.75
N LEU A 107 6.27 -10.04 -4.43
CA LEU A 107 5.83 -8.89 -3.64
C LEU A 107 5.60 -9.33 -2.18
N TYR A 108 5.69 -8.37 -1.26
CA TYR A 108 5.24 -8.57 0.12
C TYR A 108 3.74 -8.33 0.26
N ALA A 109 3.18 -8.72 1.40
CA ALA A 109 1.79 -8.48 1.74
C ALA A 109 1.64 -7.73 3.07
N HIS A 110 0.68 -6.80 3.13
CA HIS A 110 0.17 -6.18 4.35
C HIS A 110 -1.29 -6.60 4.54
N ILE A 111 -1.57 -7.40 5.58
CA ILE A 111 -2.91 -7.97 5.82
C ILE A 111 -3.63 -7.20 6.91
N ARG A 112 -4.64 -6.43 6.53
CA ARG A 112 -5.46 -5.64 7.46
C ARG A 112 -6.67 -6.45 7.93
N ILE A 113 -6.51 -7.19 9.02
CA ILE A 113 -7.47 -8.24 9.39
C ILE A 113 -8.80 -7.65 9.93
N GLY A 114 -8.77 -6.47 10.54
CA GLY A 114 -9.94 -5.84 11.14
C GLY A 114 -10.07 -6.14 12.64
N PRO A 115 -11.27 -6.41 13.19
CA PRO A 115 -12.42 -6.98 12.50
C PRO A 115 -13.31 -5.94 11.81
N ASN A 116 -13.31 -4.69 12.28
CA ASN A 116 -13.89 -3.59 11.52
C ASN A 116 -12.88 -3.18 10.45
N VAL A 117 -13.30 -3.17 9.19
CA VAL A 117 -12.46 -2.75 8.07
C VAL A 117 -12.93 -1.45 7.44
N CYS A 118 -14.13 -0.95 7.80
CA CYS A 118 -14.78 0.16 7.10
C CYS A 118 -14.92 -0.17 5.60
N ALA A 119 -13.95 0.28 4.79
CA ALA A 119 -13.70 -0.10 3.40
C ALA A 119 -14.87 0.14 2.44
N GLU A 120 -15.80 1.02 2.82
CA GLU A 120 -17.09 1.20 2.16
C GLU A 120 -17.78 -0.15 1.92
N TRP A 121 -17.57 -1.06 2.87
CA TRP A 121 -18.02 -2.43 2.81
C TRP A 121 -19.24 -2.63 3.70
N ASN A 122 -20.09 -3.58 3.33
CA ASN A 122 -21.35 -3.85 3.98
C ASN A 122 -21.12 -4.08 5.48
N TYR A 123 -21.79 -3.24 6.28
CA TYR A 123 -21.73 -3.27 7.74
C TYR A 123 -20.29 -3.20 8.31
N GLY A 124 -19.38 -2.51 7.61
CA GLY A 124 -17.98 -2.33 8.03
C GLY A 124 -17.16 -3.62 8.06
N GLY A 125 -17.66 -4.68 7.43
CA GLY A 125 -17.06 -6.02 7.47
C GLY A 125 -17.66 -6.93 8.55
N PHE A 126 -18.49 -6.44 9.48
CA PHE A 126 -19.09 -7.30 10.48
C PHE A 126 -20.20 -8.19 9.91
N PRO A 127 -20.26 -9.49 10.28
CA PRO A 127 -21.39 -10.32 9.90
C PRO A 127 -22.67 -9.85 10.60
N LEU A 128 -23.80 -9.87 9.88
CA LEU A 128 -25.07 -9.39 10.44
C LEU A 128 -25.51 -10.20 11.68
N TRP A 129 -25.24 -11.50 11.72
CA TRP A 129 -25.58 -12.35 12.87
C TRP A 129 -24.91 -11.87 14.16
N LEU A 130 -23.76 -11.17 14.07
CA LEU A 130 -23.05 -10.64 15.23
C LEU A 130 -23.92 -9.65 16.00
N HIS A 131 -24.73 -8.85 15.30
CA HIS A 131 -25.66 -7.88 15.92
C HIS A 131 -26.67 -8.53 16.86
N PHE A 132 -27.01 -9.80 16.64
CA PHE A 132 -28.01 -10.53 17.42
C PHE A 132 -27.41 -11.34 18.58
N VAL A 133 -26.11 -11.25 18.81
CA VAL A 133 -25.49 -11.87 19.99
C VAL A 133 -25.98 -11.15 21.25
N PRO A 134 -26.53 -11.86 22.26
CA PRO A 134 -27.06 -11.22 23.46
C PRO A 134 -26.03 -10.33 24.17
N GLY A 135 -26.42 -9.08 24.45
CA GLY A 135 -25.59 -8.12 25.17
C GLY A 135 -24.39 -7.59 24.38
N ILE A 136 -24.38 -7.74 23.05
CA ILE A 136 -23.26 -7.28 22.23
C ILE A 136 -23.27 -5.77 22.04
N GLU A 137 -22.09 -5.18 22.16
CA GLU A 137 -21.82 -3.79 21.82
C GLU A 137 -20.53 -3.75 20.99
N PHE A 138 -20.60 -3.15 19.81
CA PHE A 138 -19.51 -3.23 18.86
C PHE A 138 -18.39 -2.26 19.22
N ARG A 139 -17.15 -2.69 18.97
CA ARG A 139 -15.94 -1.86 19.03
C ARG A 139 -15.79 -1.14 20.37
N THR A 140 -16.11 -1.82 21.47
CA THR A 140 -15.92 -1.30 22.82
C THR A 140 -15.50 -2.41 23.77
N ASN A 141 -15.25 -2.08 25.03
CA ASN A 141 -14.88 -3.05 26.06
C ASN A 141 -16.11 -3.90 26.49
N ASN A 142 -16.57 -4.73 25.56
CA ASN A 142 -17.73 -5.61 25.68
C ASN A 142 -17.28 -7.06 25.49
N GLU A 143 -17.48 -7.91 26.51
CA GLU A 143 -16.98 -9.30 26.49
C GLU A 143 -17.54 -10.14 25.32
N PRO A 144 -18.86 -10.11 24.99
CA PRO A 144 -19.37 -10.79 23.81
C PRO A 144 -18.66 -10.38 22.51
N PHE A 145 -18.47 -9.08 22.29
CA PHE A 145 -17.77 -8.59 21.10
C PHE A 145 -16.30 -9.01 21.07
N LYS A 146 -15.59 -8.85 22.19
CA LYS A 146 -14.19 -9.25 22.35
C LYS A 146 -13.98 -10.75 22.08
N ALA A 147 -14.89 -11.60 22.56
CA ALA A 147 -14.83 -13.04 22.35
C ALA A 147 -14.98 -13.40 20.87
N GLU A 148 -15.96 -12.80 20.17
CA GLU A 148 -16.19 -13.06 18.74
C GLU A 148 -15.08 -12.48 17.87
N MET A 149 -14.62 -11.26 18.16
CA MET A 149 -13.47 -10.65 17.49
C MET A 149 -12.23 -11.53 17.63
N LYS A 150 -11.91 -11.98 18.86
CA LYS A 150 -10.76 -12.87 19.10
C LYS A 150 -10.91 -14.18 18.32
N ARG A 151 -12.10 -14.79 18.31
CA ARG A 151 -12.36 -16.04 17.59
C ARG A 151 -12.06 -15.89 16.09
N PHE A 152 -12.54 -14.81 15.47
CA PHE A 152 -12.27 -14.54 14.06
C PHE A 152 -10.80 -14.24 13.79
N MET A 153 -10.18 -13.38 14.61
CA MET A 153 -8.77 -13.02 14.48
C MET A 153 -7.85 -14.24 14.59
N VAL A 154 -8.08 -15.11 15.58
CA VAL A 154 -7.35 -16.39 15.74
C VAL A 154 -7.55 -17.26 14.49
N LYS A 155 -8.79 -17.42 14.01
CA LYS A 155 -9.07 -18.24 12.81
C LYS A 155 -8.29 -17.76 11.58
N ILE A 156 -8.24 -16.45 11.33
CA ILE A 156 -7.49 -15.88 10.20
C ILE A 156 -5.98 -16.06 10.39
N VAL A 157 -5.45 -15.71 11.56
CA VAL A 157 -4.01 -15.84 11.82
C VAL A 157 -3.55 -17.28 11.76
N ASP A 158 -4.28 -18.23 12.36
CA ASP A 158 -3.93 -19.65 12.33
C ASP A 158 -3.95 -20.20 10.91
N MET A 159 -4.93 -19.81 10.10
CA MET A 159 -5.00 -20.22 8.69
C MET A 159 -3.79 -19.71 7.89
N LEU A 160 -3.41 -18.44 8.07
CA LEU A 160 -2.23 -17.88 7.39
C LEU A 160 -0.93 -18.51 7.89
N LYS A 161 -0.84 -18.85 9.18
CA LYS A 161 0.30 -19.55 9.78
C LYS A 161 0.45 -20.98 9.28
N GLN A 162 -0.65 -21.73 9.19
CA GLN A 162 -0.66 -23.11 8.70
C GLN A 162 -0.13 -23.20 7.27
N GLU A 163 -0.34 -22.15 6.48
CA GLU A 163 0.14 -22.02 5.10
C GLU A 163 1.52 -21.36 4.99
N ASN A 164 2.19 -21.10 6.12
CA ASN A 164 3.50 -20.43 6.21
C ASN A 164 3.56 -19.07 5.49
N LEU A 165 2.47 -18.30 5.55
CA LEU A 165 2.36 -17.04 4.79
C LEU A 165 2.98 -15.83 5.50
N TYR A 166 3.28 -15.91 6.80
CA TYR A 166 4.03 -14.88 7.49
C TYR A 166 5.51 -14.90 7.11
N ALA A 167 6.12 -13.71 6.99
CA ALA A 167 7.54 -13.55 6.67
C ALA A 167 8.45 -14.33 7.62
N SER A 168 8.10 -14.37 8.91
CA SER A 168 8.75 -15.21 9.94
C SER A 168 8.80 -16.71 9.60
N GLN A 169 7.91 -17.18 8.72
CA GLN A 169 7.81 -18.56 8.23
C GLN A 169 8.28 -18.71 6.77
N GLY A 170 8.82 -17.64 6.16
CA GLY A 170 9.25 -17.59 4.76
C GLY A 170 8.17 -17.15 3.77
N GLY A 171 7.00 -16.69 4.25
CA GLY A 171 5.92 -16.18 3.42
C GLY A 171 6.00 -14.68 3.11
N PRO A 172 5.05 -14.13 2.34
CA PRO A 172 5.11 -12.73 1.90
C PRO A 172 4.59 -11.71 2.93
N ILE A 173 3.85 -12.12 3.97
CA ILE A 173 3.19 -11.17 4.89
C ILE A 173 4.22 -10.54 5.83
N ILE A 174 4.45 -9.22 5.68
CA ILE A 174 5.41 -8.45 6.48
C ILE A 174 4.74 -7.55 7.53
N LEU A 175 3.42 -7.36 7.45
CA LEU A 175 2.65 -6.50 8.33
C LEU A 175 1.24 -7.06 8.51
N SER A 176 0.71 -6.86 9.72
CA SER A 176 -0.72 -7.05 9.99
C SER A 176 -1.33 -5.80 10.62
N GLN A 177 -2.62 -5.54 10.36
CA GLN A 177 -3.38 -4.51 11.07
C GLN A 177 -4.49 -5.10 11.93
N ILE A 178 -4.63 -4.55 13.12
CA ILE A 178 -5.73 -4.80 14.06
C ILE A 178 -6.58 -3.52 14.16
N GLU A 179 -7.91 -3.68 14.17
CA GLU A 179 -8.88 -2.58 14.07
C GLU A 179 -8.69 -1.69 12.82
N ASN A 180 -9.55 -0.70 12.65
CA ASN A 180 -9.46 0.29 11.59
C ASN A 180 -10.03 1.64 12.03
N GLU A 181 -9.16 2.65 12.07
CA GLU A 181 -9.51 4.03 12.39
C GLU A 181 -10.32 4.19 13.68
N TYR A 182 -9.99 3.40 14.70
CA TYR A 182 -10.73 3.42 15.96
C TYR A 182 -10.54 4.74 16.71
N GLY A 183 -9.38 5.39 16.59
CA GLY A 183 -9.14 6.71 17.18
C GLY A 183 -10.05 7.83 16.63
N ASN A 184 -10.69 7.63 15.47
CA ASN A 184 -11.69 8.58 14.96
C ASN A 184 -13.02 8.52 15.74
N ILE A 185 -13.27 7.44 16.48
CA ILE A 185 -14.54 7.21 17.19
C ILE A 185 -14.38 6.96 18.70
N ASP A 186 -13.15 6.80 19.19
CA ASP A 186 -12.86 6.35 20.55
C ASP A 186 -13.47 7.27 21.63
N SER A 187 -13.54 8.57 21.37
CA SER A 187 -14.16 9.58 22.24
C SER A 187 -15.61 9.27 22.60
N ALA A 188 -16.37 8.66 21.68
CA ALA A 188 -17.76 8.27 21.93
C ALA A 188 -17.89 7.14 22.97
N TYR A 189 -16.82 6.37 23.19
CA TYR A 189 -16.77 5.26 24.15
C TYR A 189 -16.07 5.63 25.47
N GLY A 190 -15.57 6.86 25.61
CA GLY A 190 -14.95 7.35 26.83
C GLY A 190 -13.82 6.45 27.34
N SER A 191 -13.82 6.14 28.64
CA SER A 191 -12.78 5.30 29.26
C SER A 191 -12.76 3.86 28.75
N ALA A 192 -13.91 3.34 28.28
CA ALA A 192 -13.99 1.98 27.74
C ALA A 192 -13.15 1.84 26.46
N ALA A 193 -12.96 2.93 25.71
CA ALA A 193 -12.18 2.92 24.48
C ALA A 193 -10.71 2.57 24.73
N LYS A 194 -10.11 3.17 25.76
CA LYS A 194 -8.73 2.89 26.16
C LYS A 194 -8.55 1.44 26.62
N THR A 195 -9.51 0.91 27.38
CA THR A 195 -9.48 -0.50 27.79
C THR A 195 -9.61 -1.43 26.59
N TYR A 196 -10.51 -1.13 25.65
CA TYR A 196 -10.70 -1.90 24.43
C TYR A 196 -9.45 -1.92 23.55
N ILE A 197 -8.86 -0.75 23.25
CA ILE A 197 -7.71 -0.69 22.34
C ILE A 197 -6.46 -1.36 22.93
N ASN A 198 -6.25 -1.24 24.26
CA ASN A 198 -5.19 -1.98 24.96
C ASN A 198 -5.40 -3.49 24.88
N TRP A 199 -6.64 -3.94 25.08
CA TRP A 199 -7.00 -5.35 24.93
C TRP A 199 -6.79 -5.82 23.48
N ALA A 200 -7.20 -5.04 22.48
CA ALA A 200 -7.08 -5.39 21.06
C ALA A 200 -5.60 -5.51 20.65
N ALA A 201 -4.76 -4.57 21.06
CA ALA A 201 -3.32 -4.59 20.85
C ALA A 201 -2.66 -5.82 21.51
N THR A 202 -2.99 -6.10 22.77
CA THR A 202 -2.47 -7.26 23.52
C THR A 202 -2.93 -8.57 22.89
N MET A 203 -4.20 -8.65 22.48
CA MET A 203 -4.74 -9.83 21.81
C MET A 203 -4.03 -10.08 20.49
N ALA A 204 -3.90 -9.07 19.62
CA ALA A 204 -3.24 -9.20 18.32
C ALA A 204 -1.77 -9.63 18.45
N THR A 205 -1.01 -8.99 19.34
CA THR A 205 0.40 -9.34 19.58
C THR A 205 0.57 -10.72 20.21
N SER A 206 -0.37 -11.16 21.06
CA SER A 206 -0.37 -12.53 21.61
C SER A 206 -0.59 -13.64 20.57
N LEU A 207 -1.05 -13.28 19.36
CA LEU A 207 -1.16 -14.24 18.26
C LEU A 207 0.20 -14.61 17.65
N ASP A 208 1.29 -13.93 18.04
CA ASP A 208 2.67 -14.28 17.73
C ASP A 208 2.92 -14.53 16.24
N THR A 209 2.51 -13.59 15.39
CA THR A 209 2.67 -13.68 13.93
C THR A 209 4.15 -13.59 13.48
N GLY A 210 5.04 -13.16 14.37
CA GLY A 210 6.45 -12.91 14.05
C GLY A 210 6.69 -11.71 13.12
N VAL A 211 5.68 -10.87 12.91
CA VAL A 211 5.78 -9.62 12.13
C VAL A 211 5.11 -8.46 12.87
N PRO A 212 5.50 -7.20 12.60
CA PRO A 212 4.91 -6.04 13.26
C PRO A 212 3.41 -5.90 13.01
N TRP A 213 2.74 -5.29 14.00
CA TRP A 213 1.33 -4.93 13.91
C TRP A 213 1.17 -3.42 13.83
N VAL A 214 0.16 -2.98 13.09
CA VAL A 214 -0.19 -1.56 12.92
C VAL A 214 -1.64 -1.26 13.36
N MET A 215 -1.92 0.00 13.62
CA MET A 215 -3.26 0.58 13.82
C MET A 215 -3.32 1.93 13.10
N CYS A 216 -4.20 2.08 12.11
CA CYS A 216 -4.39 3.36 11.42
C CYS A 216 -5.28 4.32 12.22
N GLN A 217 -4.98 5.62 12.14
CA GLN A 217 -5.67 6.70 12.88
C GLN A 217 -5.86 6.37 14.36
N GLN A 218 -4.79 5.92 15.02
CA GLN A 218 -4.80 5.58 16.45
C GLN A 218 -3.62 6.26 17.16
N SER A 219 -3.78 7.53 17.55
CA SER A 219 -2.71 8.30 18.20
C SER A 219 -2.14 7.61 19.44
N GLU A 220 -3.00 6.99 20.25
CA GLU A 220 -2.64 6.27 21.47
C GLU A 220 -2.42 4.77 21.25
N ALA A 221 -1.95 4.33 20.06
CA ALA A 221 -1.67 2.92 19.81
C ALA A 221 -0.61 2.37 20.80
N PRO A 222 -0.93 1.34 21.60
CA PRO A 222 -0.01 0.81 22.61
C PRO A 222 1.20 0.13 21.97
N ASP A 223 2.37 0.23 22.60
CA ASP A 223 3.54 -0.55 22.16
C ASP A 223 3.26 -2.06 22.23
N PRO A 224 3.76 -2.87 21.26
CA PRO A 224 4.63 -2.51 20.13
C PRO A 224 3.88 -2.11 18.83
N ILE A 225 2.58 -1.78 18.89
CA ILE A 225 1.80 -1.44 17.69
C ILE A 225 2.28 -0.11 17.08
N ILE A 226 2.49 -0.08 15.76
CA ILE A 226 2.81 1.14 15.03
C ILE A 226 1.51 1.88 14.68
N ASN A 227 1.36 3.13 15.12
CA ASN A 227 0.27 3.96 14.63
C ASN A 227 0.59 4.52 13.24
N THR A 228 -0.40 4.53 12.36
CA THR A 228 -0.24 4.98 10.97
C THR A 228 -1.25 6.05 10.60
N CYS A 229 -1.00 6.73 9.49
CA CYS A 229 -1.85 7.79 8.97
C CYS A 229 -2.65 7.33 7.75
N ASN A 230 -3.85 7.89 7.58
CA ASN A 230 -4.71 7.77 6.41
C ASN A 230 -5.11 9.18 5.94
N GLY A 231 -5.30 9.38 4.64
CA GLY A 231 -5.73 10.67 4.12
C GLY A 231 -5.30 10.93 2.68
N PHE A 232 -5.62 12.12 2.18
CA PHE A 232 -5.02 12.63 0.93
C PHE A 232 -3.55 13.04 1.14
N TYR A 233 -3.19 13.44 2.36
CA TYR A 233 -1.85 13.87 2.74
C TYR A 233 -1.51 13.38 4.15
N CYS A 234 -0.32 12.82 4.31
CA CYS A 234 0.23 12.39 5.61
C CYS A 234 1.68 12.86 5.81
N ASP A 235 2.12 13.86 5.05
CA ASP A 235 3.49 14.40 5.13
C ASP A 235 3.79 15.09 6.48
N GLN A 236 2.76 15.58 7.18
CA GLN A 236 2.89 16.17 8.52
C GLN A 236 2.70 15.17 9.67
N PHE A 237 2.27 13.94 9.37
CA PHE A 237 2.07 12.93 10.41
C PHE A 237 3.40 12.54 11.06
N THR A 238 3.36 12.32 12.37
CA THR A 238 4.47 11.77 13.17
C THR A 238 3.91 10.60 13.99
N PRO A 239 4.59 9.44 14.03
CA PRO A 239 4.18 8.32 14.88
C PRO A 239 4.22 8.72 16.36
N ASN A 240 3.52 7.98 17.20
CA ASN A 240 3.37 8.30 18.63
C ASN A 240 4.61 8.01 19.49
N SER A 241 5.71 7.62 18.86
CA SER A 241 7.00 7.34 19.49
C SER A 241 8.12 7.48 18.46
N ASP A 242 9.22 8.10 18.86
CA ASP A 242 10.43 8.24 18.05
C ASP A 242 11.13 6.90 17.77
N LYS A 243 10.61 5.78 18.27
CA LYS A 243 11.13 4.43 17.96
C LYS A 243 10.40 3.75 16.80
N LYS A 244 9.34 4.38 16.29
CA LYS A 244 8.45 3.80 15.27
C LYS A 244 8.67 4.49 13.94
N PRO A 245 8.58 3.76 12.81
CA PRO A 245 8.72 4.36 11.49
C PRO A 245 7.46 5.13 11.12
N LYS A 246 7.62 6.12 10.23
CA LYS A 246 6.51 6.90 9.68
C LYS A 246 5.85 6.17 8.51
N MET A 247 4.59 5.80 8.68
CA MET A 247 3.84 4.97 7.73
C MET A 247 2.48 5.59 7.36
N TRP A 248 2.15 5.53 6.08
CA TRP A 248 0.90 6.01 5.49
C TRP A 248 0.16 4.82 4.87
N THR A 249 -0.86 4.33 5.56
CA THR A 249 -1.60 3.11 5.19
C THR A 249 -2.72 3.37 4.18
N GLU A 250 -3.19 4.60 4.03
CA GLU A 250 -4.17 4.94 2.98
C GLU A 250 -3.93 6.30 2.38
N ASN A 251 -3.21 6.34 1.25
CA ASN A 251 -3.17 7.48 0.35
C ASN A 251 -4.36 7.39 -0.60
N TRP A 252 -5.39 8.20 -0.36
CA TRP A 252 -6.63 8.10 -1.12
C TRP A 252 -6.43 8.50 -2.59
N THR A 253 -6.49 7.55 -3.51
CA THR A 253 -6.22 7.78 -4.96
C THR A 253 -7.34 8.51 -5.69
N GLY A 254 -8.48 8.65 -5.02
CA GLY A 254 -9.69 9.34 -5.43
C GLY A 254 -10.68 9.25 -4.27
N TRP A 255 -11.89 8.78 -4.53
CA TRP A 255 -12.89 8.55 -3.50
C TRP A 255 -13.83 7.41 -3.91
N PHE A 256 -14.65 6.91 -2.99
CA PHE A 256 -15.70 5.95 -3.35
C PHE A 256 -16.84 6.63 -4.12
N LEU A 257 -17.50 5.86 -4.99
CA LEU A 257 -18.71 6.30 -5.68
C LEU A 257 -19.95 5.92 -4.86
N SER A 258 -20.83 6.89 -4.60
CA SER A 258 -22.16 6.65 -4.04
C SER A 258 -23.22 6.63 -5.14
N PHE A 259 -24.28 5.84 -4.97
CA PHE A 259 -25.45 5.92 -5.84
C PHE A 259 -26.05 7.34 -5.81
N GLY A 260 -26.20 7.95 -6.98
CA GLY A 260 -26.63 9.34 -7.14
C GLY A 260 -25.52 10.38 -6.98
N GLY A 261 -24.29 9.96 -6.68
CA GLY A 261 -23.10 10.82 -6.62
C GLY A 261 -22.42 11.01 -7.97
N ALA A 262 -21.55 12.02 -8.05
CA ALA A 262 -20.63 12.20 -9.18
C ALA A 262 -19.44 11.24 -9.07
N VAL A 263 -18.86 10.88 -10.22
CA VAL A 263 -17.62 10.09 -10.26
C VAL A 263 -16.49 10.93 -9.67
N PRO A 264 -15.85 10.48 -8.57
CA PRO A 264 -14.78 11.22 -7.94
C PRO A 264 -13.50 11.15 -8.79
N TYR A 265 -12.67 12.18 -8.68
CA TYR A 265 -11.42 12.30 -9.40
C TYR A 265 -10.37 12.97 -8.52
N ARG A 266 -9.13 12.46 -8.55
CA ARG A 266 -7.95 13.09 -7.96
C ARG A 266 -6.83 13.16 -9.00
N PRO A 267 -6.33 14.36 -9.33
CA PRO A 267 -5.25 14.53 -10.29
C PRO A 267 -4.01 13.72 -9.93
N VAL A 268 -3.32 13.14 -10.91
CA VAL A 268 -2.12 12.35 -10.64
C VAL A 268 -0.97 13.21 -10.12
N GLU A 269 -0.88 14.45 -10.57
CA GLU A 269 0.10 15.44 -10.12
C GLU A 269 -0.02 15.68 -8.62
N ASP A 270 -1.26 15.72 -8.12
CA ASP A 270 -1.56 15.88 -6.70
C ASP A 270 -1.17 14.65 -5.87
N ILE A 271 -1.50 13.45 -6.36
CA ILE A 271 -1.10 12.19 -5.71
C ILE A 271 0.43 12.09 -5.67
N ALA A 272 1.09 12.36 -6.80
CA ALA A 272 2.53 12.32 -6.93
C ALA A 272 3.22 13.38 -6.03
N PHE A 273 2.65 14.58 -5.92
CA PHE A 273 3.08 15.60 -4.96
C PHE A 273 2.96 15.07 -3.54
N ALA A 274 1.79 14.55 -3.14
CA ALA A 274 1.56 14.07 -1.78
C ALA A 274 2.51 12.91 -1.40
N VAL A 275 2.78 11.99 -2.32
CA VAL A 275 3.74 10.89 -2.16
C VAL A 275 5.17 11.42 -2.02
N ALA A 276 5.60 12.32 -2.91
CA ALA A 276 6.92 12.91 -2.85
C ALA A 276 7.12 13.72 -1.55
N ARG A 277 6.10 14.48 -1.11
CA ARG A 277 6.08 15.20 0.17
C ARG A 277 6.21 14.27 1.38
N PHE A 278 5.51 13.15 1.36
CA PHE A 278 5.57 12.17 2.43
C PHE A 278 6.98 11.58 2.58
N TYR A 279 7.58 11.12 1.48
CA TYR A 279 8.94 10.60 1.47
C TYR A 279 9.98 11.68 1.77
N GLN A 280 9.81 12.90 1.26
CA GLN A 280 10.62 14.07 1.58
C GLN A 280 10.71 14.32 3.10
N ARG A 281 9.63 14.05 3.84
CA ARG A 281 9.50 14.31 5.27
C ARG A 281 9.63 13.04 6.12
N GLY A 282 10.50 12.12 5.70
CA GLY A 282 10.88 10.95 6.51
C GLY A 282 9.94 9.76 6.43
N GLY A 283 8.91 9.80 5.57
CA GLY A 283 8.07 8.63 5.33
C GLY A 283 8.87 7.47 4.74
N THR A 284 8.54 6.23 5.11
CA THR A 284 9.22 5.03 4.55
C THR A 284 8.26 3.90 4.15
N PHE A 285 6.96 4.06 4.37
CA PHE A 285 5.93 3.14 3.88
C PHE A 285 4.73 3.98 3.44
N GLN A 286 4.35 3.90 2.17
CA GLN A 286 3.15 4.55 1.64
C GLN A 286 2.32 3.54 0.86
N ASN A 287 1.02 3.50 1.14
CA ASN A 287 0.07 2.62 0.47
C ASN A 287 -0.97 3.43 -0.31
N TYR A 288 -1.22 3.08 -1.58
CA TYR A 288 -2.32 3.64 -2.36
C TYR A 288 -3.65 2.95 -2.03
N TYR A 289 -4.61 3.72 -1.52
CA TYR A 289 -5.97 3.26 -1.29
C TYR A 289 -6.91 3.96 -2.29
N MET A 290 -7.29 3.37 -3.41
CA MET A 290 -7.00 2.02 -3.90
C MET A 290 -5.94 2.02 -5.02
N TYR A 291 -5.18 0.93 -5.14
CA TYR A 291 -4.36 0.68 -6.33
C TYR A 291 -5.15 -0.04 -7.43
N HIS A 292 -6.01 -0.98 -7.02
CA HIS A 292 -7.15 -1.47 -7.80
C HIS A 292 -8.38 -1.47 -6.89
N GLY A 293 -9.39 -0.70 -7.25
CA GLY A 293 -10.62 -0.62 -6.48
C GLY A 293 -11.57 -1.78 -6.74
N GLY A 294 -11.89 -2.04 -8.01
CA GLY A 294 -12.70 -3.17 -8.47
C GLY A 294 -14.21 -2.97 -8.28
N THR A 295 -14.94 -4.06 -8.02
CA THR A 295 -16.40 -4.08 -8.02
C THR A 295 -16.96 -4.67 -6.72
N ASN A 296 -17.98 -4.03 -6.17
CA ASN A 296 -18.81 -4.56 -5.10
C ASN A 296 -19.79 -5.63 -5.65
N PHE A 297 -19.29 -6.84 -5.92
CA PHE A 297 -20.11 -7.93 -6.48
C PHE A 297 -21.22 -8.42 -5.54
N GLY A 298 -22.34 -8.84 -6.10
CA GLY A 298 -23.43 -9.43 -5.34
C GLY A 298 -24.17 -8.39 -4.48
N ARG A 299 -24.56 -8.78 -3.26
CA ARG A 299 -25.45 -7.97 -2.40
C ARG A 299 -24.99 -7.85 -0.94
N THR A 300 -23.78 -8.30 -0.63
CA THR A 300 -23.23 -8.34 0.75
C THR A 300 -21.84 -7.71 0.82
N THR A 301 -21.49 -6.87 -0.17
CA THR A 301 -20.14 -6.31 -0.37
C THR A 301 -20.13 -4.81 -0.18
N GLY A 302 -20.80 -4.02 -1.03
CA GLY A 302 -20.88 -2.56 -0.86
C GLY A 302 -21.66 -2.14 0.39
N GLY A 303 -21.19 -1.09 1.05
CA GLY A 303 -21.91 -0.43 2.15
C GLY A 303 -23.21 0.25 1.70
N PRO A 304 -24.02 0.78 2.64
CA PRO A 304 -25.23 1.52 2.30
C PRO A 304 -24.95 2.66 1.32
N PHE A 305 -25.71 2.72 0.23
CA PHE A 305 -25.56 3.70 -0.87
C PHE A 305 -24.21 3.72 -1.60
N ILE A 306 -23.28 2.82 -1.30
CA ILE A 306 -22.06 2.64 -2.09
C ILE A 306 -22.44 1.98 -3.41
N ALA A 307 -21.96 2.54 -4.51
CA ALA A 307 -22.24 2.03 -5.85
C ALA A 307 -21.67 0.61 -6.03
N THR A 308 -22.17 -0.08 -7.05
CA THR A 308 -21.60 -1.37 -7.46
C THR A 308 -20.16 -1.19 -7.93
N SER A 309 -19.87 -0.12 -8.67
CA SER A 309 -18.50 0.26 -8.99
C SER A 309 -17.78 0.72 -7.74
N TYR A 310 -16.59 0.16 -7.51
CA TYR A 310 -15.64 0.64 -6.51
C TYR A 310 -14.35 1.10 -7.19
N ASP A 311 -14.45 1.71 -8.38
CA ASP A 311 -13.30 2.14 -9.18
C ASP A 311 -12.27 2.92 -8.33
N TYR A 312 -12.71 4.03 -7.71
CA TYR A 312 -11.90 4.89 -6.81
C TYR A 312 -10.95 5.87 -7.52
N ASP A 313 -11.03 6.01 -8.85
CA ASP A 313 -10.01 6.69 -9.67
C ASP A 313 -8.57 6.16 -9.40
N PRO A 314 -8.36 4.84 -9.50
CA PRO A 314 -7.13 4.18 -9.10
C PRO A 314 -6.14 4.11 -10.27
N PRO A 315 -4.87 3.71 -10.02
CA PRO A 315 -3.93 3.34 -11.08
C PRO A 315 -4.39 2.17 -11.97
N LEU A 316 -5.13 1.19 -11.43
CA LEU A 316 -5.74 0.09 -12.18
C LEU A 316 -7.25 0.16 -12.04
N ASP A 317 -7.96 0.51 -13.11
CA ASP A 317 -9.41 0.78 -13.09
C ASP A 317 -10.25 -0.42 -12.61
N GLU A 318 -11.56 -0.23 -12.46
CA GLU A 318 -12.51 -1.28 -12.06
C GLU A 318 -12.35 -2.59 -12.85
N TYR A 319 -11.97 -2.51 -14.12
CA TYR A 319 -11.84 -3.65 -15.03
C TYR A 319 -10.41 -4.22 -15.09
N GLY A 320 -9.48 -3.64 -14.33
CA GLY A 320 -8.07 -4.02 -14.28
C GLY A 320 -7.24 -3.44 -15.43
N LEU A 321 -7.76 -2.47 -16.19
CA LEU A 321 -6.99 -1.76 -17.20
C LEU A 321 -6.09 -0.70 -16.54
N VAL A 322 -4.97 -0.40 -17.20
CA VAL A 322 -4.02 0.61 -16.74
C VAL A 322 -4.63 2.00 -16.96
N ASN A 323 -4.90 2.73 -15.88
CA ASN A 323 -5.41 4.09 -15.95
C ASN A 323 -4.25 5.07 -16.22
N GLN A 324 -4.15 5.55 -17.46
CA GLN A 324 -3.14 6.55 -17.85
C GLN A 324 -3.72 7.96 -17.82
N PRO A 325 -2.93 8.98 -17.42
CA PRO A 325 -1.50 8.91 -17.09
C PRO A 325 -1.20 8.42 -15.67
N LYS A 326 -2.21 8.15 -14.84
CA LYS A 326 -2.06 7.93 -13.40
C LYS A 326 -1.04 6.85 -13.06
N TRP A 327 -1.20 5.66 -13.61
CA TRP A 327 -0.31 4.53 -13.38
C TRP A 327 1.12 4.80 -13.86
N GLY A 328 1.28 5.35 -15.07
CA GLY A 328 2.59 5.60 -15.65
C GLY A 328 3.39 6.64 -14.87
N HIS A 329 2.74 7.73 -14.48
CA HIS A 329 3.38 8.80 -13.74
C HIS A 329 3.77 8.35 -12.33
N LEU A 330 2.89 7.64 -11.62
CA LEU A 330 3.23 7.09 -10.29
C LEU A 330 4.34 6.06 -10.37
N LYS A 331 4.39 5.23 -11.43
CA LYS A 331 5.53 4.33 -11.67
C LYS A 331 6.86 5.08 -11.77
N ASP A 332 6.88 6.24 -12.42
CA ASP A 332 8.09 7.05 -12.51
C ASP A 332 8.42 7.75 -11.18
N VAL A 333 7.42 8.14 -10.38
CA VAL A 333 7.60 8.53 -8.96
C VAL A 333 8.28 7.43 -8.16
N HIS A 334 7.80 6.19 -8.26
CA HIS A 334 8.39 5.06 -7.53
C HIS A 334 9.85 4.86 -7.89
N LYS A 335 10.20 4.90 -9.18
CA LYS A 335 11.60 4.82 -9.61
C LYS A 335 12.45 5.95 -9.03
N ALA A 336 11.96 7.18 -9.04
CA ALA A 336 12.67 8.33 -8.47
C ALA A 336 12.90 8.16 -6.96
N ILE A 337 11.91 7.68 -6.21
CA ILE A 337 12.04 7.36 -4.78
C ILE A 337 13.04 6.22 -4.55
N LYS A 338 13.03 5.18 -5.39
CA LYS A 338 13.98 4.05 -5.27
C LYS A 338 15.43 4.46 -5.51
N LEU A 339 15.68 5.42 -6.40
CA LEU A 339 17.02 6.00 -6.56
C LEU A 339 17.49 6.73 -5.29
N CYS A 340 16.57 7.20 -4.44
CA CYS A 340 16.87 7.85 -3.16
C CYS A 340 16.92 6.87 -1.97
N GLU A 341 16.51 5.61 -2.13
CA GLU A 341 16.25 4.67 -1.02
C GLU A 341 17.46 4.53 -0.09
N GLU A 342 18.66 4.34 -0.64
CA GLU A 342 19.88 4.15 0.16
C GLU A 342 20.16 5.34 1.08
N ALA A 343 19.96 6.57 0.60
CA ALA A 343 20.15 7.78 1.40
C ALA A 343 19.05 7.91 2.46
N MET A 344 17.80 7.63 2.06
CA MET A 344 16.62 7.77 2.91
C MET A 344 16.60 6.82 4.11
N VAL A 345 17.15 5.62 3.96
CA VAL A 345 17.21 4.65 5.07
C VAL A 345 18.43 4.83 5.97
N ALA A 346 19.47 5.51 5.48
CA ALA A 346 20.72 5.72 6.19
C ALA A 346 20.69 6.90 7.17
N THR A 347 19.83 7.90 6.94
CA THR A 347 19.77 9.12 7.75
C THR A 347 18.39 9.77 7.76
N ASP A 348 18.20 10.73 8.65
CA ASP A 348 17.00 11.56 8.73
C ASP A 348 17.11 12.76 7.76
N PRO A 349 15.97 13.26 7.22
CA PRO A 349 16.02 14.45 6.38
C PRO A 349 16.35 15.69 7.20
N THR A 350 17.33 16.47 6.75
CA THR A 350 17.50 17.85 7.21
C THR A 350 16.62 18.76 6.36
N ILE A 351 15.62 19.40 6.97
CA ILE A 351 14.69 20.30 6.29
C ILE A 351 15.13 21.75 6.47
N SER A 352 15.19 22.51 5.37
CA SER A 352 15.58 23.92 5.34
C SER A 352 14.64 24.71 4.45
N SER A 353 14.42 26.00 4.77
CA SER A 353 13.64 26.90 3.93
C SER A 353 14.49 27.42 2.77
N LEU A 354 13.90 27.47 1.58
CA LEU A 354 14.44 28.14 0.39
C LEU A 354 13.72 29.46 0.09
N GLY A 355 12.79 29.86 0.96
CA GLY A 355 11.88 30.99 0.76
C GLY A 355 10.47 30.70 1.31
N SER A 356 9.56 31.65 1.13
CA SER A 356 8.14 31.46 1.48
C SER A 356 7.54 30.33 0.66
N ASN A 357 6.97 29.31 1.31
CA ASN A 357 6.41 28.10 0.68
C ASN A 357 7.43 27.25 -0.10
N LEU A 358 8.72 27.46 0.08
CA LEU A 358 9.78 26.74 -0.61
C LEU A 358 10.66 26.03 0.43
N GLU A 359 10.85 24.73 0.28
CA GLU A 359 11.67 23.94 1.20
C GLU A 359 12.59 22.95 0.47
N ALA A 360 13.77 22.74 1.04
CA ALA A 360 14.68 21.66 0.66
C ALA A 360 14.78 20.67 1.82
N SER A 361 14.59 19.39 1.53
CA SER A 361 14.90 18.30 2.45
C SER A 361 16.05 17.49 1.90
N VAL A 362 17.09 17.29 2.70
CA VAL A 362 18.31 16.62 2.29
C VAL A 362 18.59 15.42 3.18
N TYR A 363 18.69 14.25 2.56
CA TYR A 363 19.21 13.03 3.15
C TYR A 363 20.68 12.93 2.75
N LYS A 364 21.60 13.14 3.69
CA LYS A 364 23.03 13.10 3.41
C LYS A 364 23.80 12.35 4.48
N THR A 365 24.59 11.37 4.06
CA THR A 365 25.48 10.61 4.95
C THR A 365 26.88 11.24 4.98
N GLU A 366 27.68 10.88 6.00
CA GLU A 366 29.09 11.26 6.08
C GLU A 366 29.93 10.68 4.93
N SER A 367 29.51 9.53 4.36
CA SER A 367 30.15 8.90 3.21
C SER A 367 29.92 9.64 1.87
N GLY A 368 29.07 10.68 1.87
CA GLY A 368 28.80 11.50 0.69
C GLY A 368 27.59 11.06 -0.13
N LEU A 369 26.88 10.00 0.25
CA LEU A 369 25.59 9.64 -0.33
C LEU A 369 24.58 10.76 -0.04
N CYS A 370 23.85 11.22 -1.05
CA CYS A 370 23.01 12.41 -0.93
C CYS A 370 21.77 12.31 -1.83
N ALA A 371 20.58 12.41 -1.25
CA ALA A 371 19.33 12.64 -1.97
C ALA A 371 18.65 13.91 -1.46
N ALA A 372 18.06 14.69 -2.37
CA ALA A 372 17.35 15.91 -2.02
C ALA A 372 15.95 15.97 -2.66
N PHE A 373 15.06 16.65 -1.96
CA PHE A 373 13.70 16.95 -2.39
C PHE A 373 13.50 18.46 -2.27
N LEU A 374 13.16 19.12 -3.38
CA LEU A 374 12.92 20.56 -3.44
C LEU A 374 11.44 20.80 -3.69
N ALA A 375 10.72 21.28 -2.69
CA ALA A 375 9.28 21.46 -2.76
C ALA A 375 8.90 22.93 -2.90
N ASN A 376 7.93 23.17 -3.78
CA ASN A 376 7.08 24.35 -3.78
C ASN A 376 5.70 23.95 -3.30
N VAL A 377 5.38 24.28 -2.04
CA VAL A 377 4.07 24.03 -1.44
C VAL A 377 3.09 25.19 -1.70
N GLY A 378 3.52 26.22 -2.42
CA GLY A 378 2.66 27.29 -2.88
C GLY A 378 1.80 26.83 -4.05
N THR A 379 0.53 27.25 -4.07
CA THR A 379 -0.45 26.80 -5.07
C THR A 379 -0.66 27.78 -6.23
N GLN A 380 -0.11 28.98 -6.14
CA GLN A 380 -0.44 30.08 -7.06
C GLN A 380 0.64 30.37 -8.10
N SER A 381 1.91 30.14 -7.78
CA SER A 381 3.02 30.57 -8.62
C SER A 381 4.20 29.60 -8.57
N ASP A 382 4.79 29.39 -9.73
CA ASP A 382 6.09 28.75 -9.87
C ASP A 382 7.18 29.58 -9.18
N ALA A 383 8.29 28.94 -8.84
CA ALA A 383 9.44 29.59 -8.22
C ALA A 383 10.75 29.04 -8.79
N THR A 384 11.77 29.91 -8.85
CA THR A 384 13.14 29.48 -9.09
C THR A 384 13.94 29.56 -7.80
N VAL A 385 14.58 28.45 -7.41
CA VAL A 385 15.39 28.37 -6.19
C VAL A 385 16.84 28.08 -6.52
N ASN A 386 17.75 28.56 -5.66
CA ASN A 386 19.16 28.19 -5.72
C ASN A 386 19.44 27.12 -4.65
N PHE A 387 19.96 25.96 -5.06
CA PHE A 387 20.30 24.86 -4.18
C PHE A 387 21.64 24.24 -4.61
N ASN A 388 22.58 24.08 -3.68
CA ASN A 388 23.95 23.59 -3.97
C ASN A 388 24.63 24.27 -5.17
N GLY A 389 24.46 25.59 -5.31
CA GLY A 389 25.05 26.38 -6.39
C GLY A 389 24.40 26.22 -7.77
N ASN A 390 23.31 25.46 -7.88
CA ASN A 390 22.53 25.29 -9.10
C ASN A 390 21.15 25.95 -8.95
N SER A 391 20.57 26.35 -10.08
CA SER A 391 19.23 26.96 -10.14
C SER A 391 18.20 25.93 -10.59
N TYR A 392 17.06 25.85 -9.90
CA TYR A 392 15.99 24.90 -10.18
C TYR A 392 14.65 25.61 -10.30
N HIS A 393 13.92 25.32 -11.37
CA HIS A 393 12.53 25.74 -11.55
C HIS A 393 11.58 24.75 -10.87
N LEU A 394 10.76 25.23 -9.95
CA LEU A 394 9.77 24.47 -9.20
C LEU A 394 8.37 24.97 -9.56
N PRO A 395 7.59 24.22 -10.36
CA PRO A 395 6.18 24.49 -10.56
C PRO A 395 5.42 24.64 -9.23
N ALA A 396 4.35 25.44 -9.22
CA ALA A 396 3.43 25.47 -8.08
C ALA A 396 2.97 24.06 -7.71
N TRP A 397 2.83 23.78 -6.41
CA TRP A 397 2.37 22.50 -5.87
C TRP A 397 3.16 21.29 -6.40
N SER A 398 4.50 21.35 -6.29
CA SER A 398 5.38 20.31 -6.83
C SER A 398 6.59 20.01 -5.94
N VAL A 399 7.19 18.83 -6.13
CA VAL A 399 8.43 18.41 -5.45
C VAL A 399 9.44 17.86 -6.46
N SER A 400 10.49 18.59 -6.78
CA SER A 400 11.58 18.04 -7.61
C SER A 400 12.41 17.04 -6.79
N ILE A 401 12.67 15.85 -7.34
CA ILE A 401 13.43 14.76 -6.70
C ILE A 401 14.83 14.69 -7.34
N LEU A 402 15.86 14.75 -6.50
CA LEU A 402 17.27 14.75 -6.88
C LEU A 402 18.03 13.64 -6.14
N PRO A 403 18.16 12.43 -6.70
CA PRO A 403 18.77 11.28 -6.02
C PRO A 403 20.27 11.42 -5.74
N ASP A 404 20.91 12.42 -6.31
CA ASP A 404 22.33 12.77 -6.14
C ASP A 404 22.52 14.20 -5.62
N CYS A 405 21.43 14.84 -5.14
CA CYS A 405 21.38 16.24 -4.73
C CYS A 405 21.75 17.27 -5.81
N LYS A 406 21.76 16.88 -7.09
CA LYS A 406 22.18 17.73 -8.22
C LYS A 406 21.27 17.65 -9.45
N ASN A 407 20.87 16.46 -9.88
CA ASN A 407 20.10 16.27 -11.10
C ASN A 407 18.64 15.94 -10.75
N VAL A 408 17.71 16.75 -11.25
CA VAL A 408 16.27 16.45 -11.13
C VAL A 408 15.94 15.28 -12.05
N VAL A 409 15.55 14.15 -11.49
CA VAL A 409 15.09 12.98 -12.27
C VAL A 409 13.58 12.98 -12.47
N LEU A 410 12.84 13.66 -11.60
CA LEU A 410 11.39 13.79 -11.68
C LEU A 410 10.90 15.06 -10.98
N ASN A 411 9.86 15.68 -11.54
CA ASN A 411 9.00 16.62 -10.82
C ASN A 411 7.53 16.17 -11.03
N PRO A 412 6.74 15.92 -9.96
CA PRO A 412 5.35 15.48 -10.00
C PRO A 412 4.40 16.31 -10.86
N ALA A 413 4.65 17.61 -11.06
CA ALA A 413 3.81 18.46 -11.90
C ALA A 413 4.11 18.30 -13.41
N LYS A 414 5.19 17.60 -13.77
CA LYS A 414 5.58 17.35 -15.17
C LYS A 414 5.21 15.91 -15.56
N VAL A 415 4.00 15.72 -16.07
CA VAL A 415 3.50 14.41 -16.51
C VAL A 415 4.04 14.07 -17.89
N CYS A 416 4.89 13.04 -17.96
CA CYS A 416 5.32 12.47 -19.23
C CYS A 416 4.22 11.56 -19.79
N LEU A 417 3.36 12.10 -20.65
CA LEU A 417 2.37 11.29 -21.36
C LEU A 417 3.07 10.34 -22.33
N SER A 418 2.89 9.03 -22.12
CA SER A 418 2.96 8.07 -23.22
C SER A 418 1.57 8.03 -23.84
N SER A 419 1.34 8.81 -24.90
CA SER A 419 0.08 8.73 -25.63
C SER A 419 -0.05 7.34 -26.25
N VAL A 420 -1.14 6.65 -25.92
CA VAL A 420 -1.59 5.47 -26.67
C VAL A 420 -2.46 6.02 -27.80
N GLU A 421 -1.85 6.34 -28.95
CA GLU A 421 -2.62 6.51 -30.18
C GLU A 421 -3.03 5.12 -30.67
N PHE A 422 -4.30 4.75 -30.49
CA PHE A 422 -4.90 3.68 -31.28
C PHE A 422 -5.09 4.20 -32.69
N ILE A 423 -4.11 4.00 -33.56
CA ILE A 423 -4.32 4.14 -35.00
C ILE A 423 -5.08 2.89 -35.45
N LEU A 424 -6.38 3.04 -35.73
CA LEU A 424 -7.15 2.05 -36.48
C LEU A 424 -6.58 2.00 -37.91
N ILE A 425 -5.61 1.12 -38.15
CA ILE A 425 -5.15 0.81 -39.51
C ILE A 425 -5.97 -0.37 -40.01
N TYR A 426 -6.85 -0.10 -40.96
CA TYR A 426 -7.55 -1.12 -41.73
C TYR A 426 -6.62 -1.63 -42.84
N ASP A 427 -5.57 -2.39 -42.49
CA ASP A 427 -4.90 -3.22 -43.49
C ASP A 427 -4.13 -4.39 -42.87
N GLN A 428 -4.24 -5.54 -43.53
CA GLN A 428 -3.54 -6.76 -43.18
C GLN A 428 -2.10 -6.67 -43.68
N THR A 429 -1.15 -6.28 -42.83
CA THR A 429 0.21 -6.87 -42.70
C THR A 429 1.17 -5.94 -41.93
N THR A 430 1.95 -6.55 -41.02
CA THR A 430 3.23 -6.11 -40.42
C THR A 430 3.31 -5.02 -39.32
N SER A 431 3.86 -5.46 -38.17
CA SER A 431 4.87 -4.85 -37.29
C SER A 431 4.67 -3.42 -36.75
N PHE A 432 4.40 -3.33 -35.44
CA PHE A 432 4.35 -2.08 -34.65
C PHE A 432 5.77 -1.56 -34.33
N PHE A 433 6.09 -0.32 -34.72
CA PHE A 433 7.23 0.42 -34.18
C PHE A 433 6.78 1.45 -33.14
N LYS A 434 7.41 1.40 -31.96
CA LYS A 434 7.17 2.28 -30.81
C LYS A 434 8.02 3.54 -30.94
N LYS A 435 7.42 4.73 -31.00
CA LYS A 435 8.13 6.01 -30.95
C LYS A 435 7.70 6.76 -29.69
N VAL A 436 8.65 7.00 -28.79
CA VAL A 436 8.46 7.78 -27.55
C VAL A 436 8.68 9.25 -27.88
N LYS A 437 7.73 10.11 -27.52
CA LYS A 437 7.88 11.57 -27.62
C LYS A 437 7.53 12.17 -26.25
N CYS A 438 8.52 12.72 -25.55
CA CYS A 438 8.29 13.57 -24.40
C CYS A 438 8.01 14.98 -24.92
N ASN A 439 6.80 15.51 -24.70
CA ASN A 439 6.58 16.94 -24.83
C ASN A 439 7.14 17.61 -23.57
N ASN A 440 8.38 18.05 -23.64
CA ASN A 440 8.86 19.09 -22.74
C ASN A 440 8.12 20.38 -23.13
N SER A 441 7.03 20.70 -22.45
CA SER A 441 6.57 22.08 -22.42
C SER A 441 7.63 22.87 -21.63
N SER A 442 8.33 23.71 -22.38
CA SER A 442 9.39 24.64 -22.02
C SER A 442 9.15 25.43 -20.74
#